data_AF-A0A7J9QRA5-F1
#
_entry.id   AF-A0A7J9QRA5-F1
#
_cell.length_a   1.000
_cell.length_b   1.000
_cell.length_c   1.000
_cell.angle_alpha   90.00
_cell.angle_beta   90.00
_cell.angle_gamma   90.00
#
_symmetry.space_group_name_H-M   'P 1'
#
loop_
_entity.id
_entity.type
_entity.pdbx_description
1 polymer ?
#
loop_
_entity_poly.entity_id
_entity_poly.type
_entity_poly.pdbx_seq_one_letter_code
_entity_poly.pdbx_strand_id
1 'polypeptide(L)' 'ERGVVYEFTFDQHKAPLSKKVTEYLQKEKEIEMAAIYQFDLKSLELLDVGSSESAEMDEE' A
#
# COMPACT_ATOMS: atom_id res chain seq x y z
N GLU A 1 17.74 -0.58 -17.82
CA GLU A 1 18.01 -1.04 -16.44
C GLU A 1 17.03 -2.15 -16.08
N ARG A 2 17.48 -3.18 -15.36
CA ARG A 2 16.55 -4.14 -14.72
C ARG A 2 15.92 -3.44 -13.52
N GLY A 3 14.60 -3.56 -13.37
CA GLY A 3 13.85 -2.92 -12.29
C GLY A 3 14.10 -3.59 -10.94
N VAL A 4 13.98 -2.81 -9.87
CA VAL A 4 14.08 -3.27 -8.48
C VAL A 4 12.67 -3.57 -7.98
N VAL A 5 12.43 -4.77 -7.44
CA VAL A 5 11.10 -5.22 -6.98
C VAL A 5 11.04 -5.20 -5.46
N TYR A 6 10.01 -4.58 -4.89
CA TYR A 6 9.75 -4.59 -3.46
C TYR A 6 8.45 -5.36 -3.16
N GLU A 7 8.47 -6.17 -2.12
CA GLU A 7 7.26 -6.66 -1.47
C GLU A 7 6.88 -5.71 -0.34
N PHE A 8 5.58 -5.46 -0.16
CA PHE A 8 5.11 -4.69 0.97
C PHE A 8 3.80 -5.25 1.50
N THR A 9 3.65 -5.16 2.82
CA THR A 9 2.43 -5.52 3.53
C THR A 9 1.90 -4.29 4.24
N PHE A 10 0.61 -4.01 4.11
CA PHE A 10 -0.07 -2.99 4.90
C PHE A 10 -1.37 -3.54 5.48
N ASP A 11 -1.72 -3.06 6.67
CA ASP A 11 -3.06 -3.23 7.20
C ASP A 11 -3.97 -2.18 6.57
N GLN A 12 -5.15 -2.58 6.13
CA GLN A 12 -6.19 -1.66 5.70
C GLN A 12 -7.30 -1.61 6.77
N HIS A 13 -7.50 -0.43 7.33
CA HIS A 13 -8.61 -0.13 8.22
C HIS A 13 -9.66 0.72 7.50
N LYS A 14 -10.93 0.40 7.74
CA LYS A 14 -12.08 1.14 7.19
C LYS A 14 -13.07 1.42 8.30
N ALA A 15 -13.40 2.69 8.47
CA ALA A 15 -14.44 3.15 9.39
C ALA A 15 -15.57 3.82 8.59
N PRO A 16 -16.80 3.28 8.58
CA PRO A 16 -17.92 3.94 7.93
C PRO A 16 -18.28 5.23 8.66
N LEU A 17 -18.63 6.27 7.88
CA LEU A 17 -19.14 7.51 8.42
C LEU A 17 -20.63 7.37 8.77
N SER A 18 -21.08 8.14 9.76
CA SER A 18 -22.51 8.22 10.05
C SER A 18 -23.25 8.91 8.90
N LYS A 19 -24.52 8.55 8.69
CA LYS A 19 -25.39 9.14 7.65
C LYS A 19 -25.44 10.67 7.74
N LYS A 20 -25.50 11.23 8.95
CA LYS A 20 -25.51 12.69 9.17
C LYS A 20 -24.24 13.36 8.63
N VAL A 21 -23.09 12.73 8.81
CA VAL A 21 -21.80 13.26 8.33
C VAL A 21 -21.70 13.12 6.81
N THR A 22 -22.05 11.95 6.25
CA THR A 22 -22.04 11.75 4.79
C THR A 22 -22.96 12.74 4.06
N GLU A 23 -24.17 12.99 4.58
CA GLU A 23 -25.08 13.98 4.00
C GLU A 23 -24.55 15.41 4.09
N TYR A 24 -23.93 15.79 5.21
CA TYR A 24 -23.30 17.09 5.37
C TYR A 24 -22.15 17.30 4.38
N LEU A 25 -21.27 16.30 4.22
CA LEU A 25 -20.16 16.36 3.28
C LEU A 25 -20.66 16.50 1.84
N GLN A 26 -21.69 15.76 1.45
CA GLN A 26 -22.23 15.82 0.10
C GLN A 26 -22.93 17.16 -0.20
N LYS A 27 -23.81 17.63 0.70
CA LYS A 27 -24.68 18.79 0.44
C LYS A 27 -23.99 20.13 0.68
N GLU A 28 -23.23 20.23 1.77
CA GLU A 28 -22.68 21.51 2.23
C GLU A 28 -21.22 21.71 1.77
N LYS A 29 -20.54 20.62 1.42
CA LYS A 29 -19.12 20.62 1.05
C LYS A 29 -18.84 20.08 -0.35
N GLU A 30 -19.84 19.52 -1.03
CA GLU A 30 -19.69 18.88 -2.35
C GLU A 30 -18.60 17.80 -2.36
N ILE A 31 -18.44 17.09 -1.23
CA ILE A 31 -17.48 16.00 -1.07
C ILE A 31 -18.23 14.68 -1.00
N GLU A 32 -17.94 13.78 -1.94
CA GLU A 32 -18.47 12.41 -1.93
C GLU A 32 -17.57 11.50 -1.08
N MET A 33 -17.95 11.27 0.18
CA MET A 33 -17.22 10.42 1.12
C MET A 33 -18.15 9.70 2.10
N ALA A 34 -18.03 8.37 2.18
CA ALA A 34 -18.86 7.52 3.05
C ALA A 34 -18.06 6.76 4.12
N ALA A 35 -16.73 6.76 4.06
CA ALA A 35 -15.87 6.07 5.01
C ALA A 35 -14.50 6.74 5.08
N ILE A 36 -13.84 6.58 6.21
CA ILE A 36 -12.43 6.91 6.40
C ILE A 36 -11.62 5.62 6.18
N TYR A 37 -10.54 5.75 5.42
CA TYR A 37 -9.59 4.68 5.18
C TYR A 37 -8.28 5.04 5.87
N GLN A 38 -7.67 4.06 6.53
CA GLN A 38 -6.34 4.16 7.08
C GLN A 38 -5.54 2.96 6.60
N PHE A 39 -4.31 3.22 6.16
CA PHE A 39 -3.38 2.21 5.68
C PHE A 39 -2.13 2.30 6.54
N ASP A 40 -1.81 1.21 7.23
CA ASP A 40 -0.62 1.13 8.09
C ASP A 40 0.38 0.18 7.44
N LEU A 41 1.48 0.74 6.90
CA LEU A 41 2.56 -0.05 6.33
C LEU A 41 3.23 -0.89 7.43
N LYS A 42 3.24 -2.20 7.27
CA LYS A 42 3.86 -3.15 8.20
C LYS A 42 5.28 -3.51 7.79
N SER A 43 5.48 -3.77 6.51
CA SER A 43 6.78 -4.13 5.96
C SER A 43 6.92 -3.60 4.54
N LEU A 44 8.15 -3.31 4.18
CA LEU A 44 8.59 -2.99 2.83
C LEU A 44 9.97 -3.64 2.68
N GLU A 45 10.04 -4.69 1.89
CA GLU A 45 11.22 -5.53 1.74
C GLU A 45 11.63 -5.59 0.27
N LEU A 46 12.94 -5.46 0.01
CA LEU A 46 13.47 -5.63 -1.32
C LEU A 46 13.47 -7.12 -1.66
N LEU A 47 12.76 -7.51 -2.72
CA LEU A 47 12.82 -8.87 -3.24
C LEU A 47 14.04 -9.00 -4.15
N ASP A 48 14.97 -9.85 -3.75
CA ASP A 48 16.01 -10.36 -4.64
C ASP A 48 15.38 -11.37 -5.61
N VAL A 49 14.69 -10.83 -6.62
CA VAL A 49 14.28 -11.60 -7.79
C VAL A 49 15.52 -11.84 -8.64
N GLY A 50 16.39 -12.71 -8.13
CA GLY A 50 17.68 -13.06 -8.71
C GLY A 50 17.52 -13.26 -10.21
N SER A 51 18.23 -12.46 -10.99
CA SER A 51 18.56 -12.89 -12.34
C SER A 51 19.26 -14.22 -12.19
N SER A 52 18.75 -15.24 -12.88
CA SER A 52 19.45 -16.48 -13.12
C SER A 52 20.74 -16.19 -13.90
N GLU A 53 21.75 -15.68 -13.23
CA GLU A 53 23.14 -15.69 -13.66
C GLU A 53 23.93 -16.22 -12.47
N SER A 54 23.89 -17.55 -12.40
CA SER A 54 24.91 -18.46 -11.92
C SER A 54 25.75 -18.01 -10.72
N ALA A 55 25.58 -18.77 -9.64
CA ALA A 55 26.69 -19.22 -8.82
C ALA A 55 27.88 -19.59 -9.71
N GLU A 56 28.92 -18.76 -9.73
CA GLU A 56 30.30 -19.12 -10.05
C GLU A 56 31.18 -17.88 -9.91
N MET A 57 31.97 -17.83 -8.82
CA MET A 57 33.32 -17.25 -8.70
C MET A 57 33.56 -16.90 -7.23
N ASP A 58 34.66 -17.26 -6.58
CA ASP A 58 35.64 -18.34 -6.60
C ASP A 58 36.37 -18.14 -5.26
N GLU A 59 36.72 -19.20 -4.55
CA GLU A 59 37.58 -19.09 -3.36
C GLU A 59 39.01 -18.78 -3.84
N GLU A 60 39.55 -17.61 -3.48
CA GLU A 60 40.97 -17.38 -3.12
C GLU A 60 41.20 -15.99 -2.51
#